data_AF-A0A1H6LB52-F1
#
_entry.id   AF-A0A1H6LB52-F1
#
_cell.length_a   1.000
_cell.length_b   1.000
_cell.length_c   1.000
_cell.angle_alpha   90.00
_cell.angle_beta   90.00
_cell.angle_gamma   90.00
#
_symmetry.space_group_name_H-M   'P 1'
#
loop_
_entity.id
_entity.type
_entity.pdbx_description
1 polymer ?
#
loop_
_entity_poly.entity_id
_entity_poly.type
_entity_poly.pdbx_seq_one_letter_code
_entity_poly.pdbx_strand_id
1 'polypeptide(L)'
;MLLAANKPDLFLLKTYDDKKSVVGWMMSEKFDGIRGFWNGKQLLTRGGQQIIAPDWFVENYPPFAIDGELWTKRADFEEISSIVRRKNPDERWHKITHQIFEVPNQDGGLLDRLKVLRNYLKNQANTPIKIIKQYPIAHQNQVKKFLRDIVHKDGEGVVVRNPATAYQTGRLSSALKVKKYLDTECVIEKILPGKGKYVGKMGSLLCKTKGGAMVKIGSGFTDVQRKNPPAIGTSVTFKYYGLTKKGKFKYPVFLRIRTQRDLCINRYDWQNPIFAQLVISLNLVLAGLRLGLKNLQVSEKWVSDDYSYLYKGLSINILKLQALFLTKKINMDNTQQARQNSIDSQIRPWGGLNYIANNALRDIPREVFVPEAYKNLAFADIEIPLNKQAKMFSPKIEGRLLNALNIKSHETVLEIGTGSGYLTAVVAKLCKSITSVEIDEALSNGAKEKLNELNINNAQLTAGDASQGWQSNDFFDVVIVGSAVPEITGRYFHLLNVGGRIFVVEGKGNAMTAKLITRISEHEWETEALFETHLSTMQGLEAIKSFEF
;
A
#
# COMPACT_ATOMS: atom_id res chain seq x y z
N MET A 1 2.13 19.52 -56.48
CA MET A 1 1.61 19.98 -55.17
C MET A 1 0.93 18.79 -54.50
N LEU A 2 1.58 18.12 -53.55
CA LEU A 2 0.91 17.12 -52.72
C LEU A 2 -0.03 17.88 -51.78
N LEU A 3 -1.34 17.76 -52.00
CA LEU A 3 -2.37 18.27 -51.11
C LEU A 3 -2.15 17.62 -49.74
N ALA A 4 -1.63 18.38 -48.78
CA ALA A 4 -1.57 17.94 -47.40
C ALA A 4 -3.02 17.68 -46.96
N ALA A 5 -3.37 16.41 -46.73
CA ALA A 5 -4.66 16.08 -46.15
C ALA A 5 -4.82 16.88 -44.85
N ASN A 6 -5.99 17.52 -44.67
CA ASN A 6 -6.26 18.28 -43.46
C ASN A 6 -6.02 17.39 -42.24
N LYS A 7 -5.26 17.92 -41.28
CA LYS A 7 -4.94 17.23 -40.04
C LYS A 7 -6.23 16.67 -39.43
N PRO A 8 -6.31 15.35 -39.19
CA PRO A 8 -7.54 14.76 -38.69
C PRO A 8 -7.82 15.32 -37.30
N ASP A 9 -9.06 15.74 -37.09
CA ASP A 9 -9.53 16.12 -35.77
C ASP A 9 -9.86 14.86 -34.99
N LEU A 10 -9.06 14.61 -33.96
CA LEU A 10 -8.98 13.31 -33.32
C LEU A 10 -9.28 13.40 -31.84
N PHE A 11 -9.88 12.32 -31.35
CA PHE A 11 -10.05 12.05 -29.93
C PHE A 11 -8.71 11.93 -29.19
N LEU A 12 -8.54 12.64 -28.07
CA LEU A 12 -7.31 12.66 -27.27
C LEU A 12 -7.58 12.37 -25.79
N LEU A 13 -6.69 11.58 -25.18
CA LEU A 13 -6.81 11.15 -23.79
C LEU A 13 -6.35 12.23 -22.79
N LYS A 14 -7.10 12.42 -21.69
CA LYS A 14 -6.59 13.04 -20.44
C LYS A 14 -5.85 12.00 -19.59
N THR A 15 -5.19 12.46 -18.52
CA THR A 15 -4.58 11.55 -17.53
C THR A 15 -5.64 11.15 -16.51
N TYR A 16 -5.66 9.86 -16.17
CA TYR A 16 -6.52 9.34 -15.10
C TYR A 16 -6.03 9.82 -13.72
N ASP A 17 -6.99 10.18 -12.88
CA ASP A 17 -6.80 10.50 -11.46
C ASP A 17 -7.56 9.45 -10.65
N ASP A 18 -6.89 8.81 -9.70
CA ASP A 18 -7.44 7.74 -8.86
C ASP A 18 -8.71 8.17 -8.08
N LYS A 19 -8.91 9.48 -7.88
CA LYS A 19 -10.13 10.03 -7.26
C LYS A 19 -11.35 10.02 -8.17
N LYS A 20 -11.18 9.91 -9.49
CA LYS A 20 -12.28 9.92 -10.45
C LYS A 20 -12.85 8.51 -10.58
N SER A 21 -14.09 8.32 -10.15
CA SER A 21 -14.82 7.08 -10.43
C SER A 21 -14.95 6.87 -11.94
N VAL A 22 -14.61 5.66 -12.37
CA VAL A 22 -14.78 5.15 -13.74
C VAL A 22 -15.55 3.83 -13.75
N VAL A 23 -16.31 3.55 -12.69
CA VAL A 23 -17.25 2.43 -12.65
C VAL A 23 -18.32 2.63 -13.73
N GLY A 24 -18.69 1.55 -14.42
CA GLY A 24 -19.56 1.58 -15.59
C GLY A 24 -18.86 2.04 -16.88
N TRP A 25 -17.57 2.37 -16.82
CA TRP A 25 -16.79 2.68 -18.03
C TRP A 25 -16.17 1.41 -18.64
N MET A 26 -15.57 1.53 -19.82
CA MET A 26 -14.81 0.46 -20.46
C MET A 26 -13.31 0.70 -20.29
N MET A 27 -12.53 -0.34 -20.02
CA MET A 27 -11.07 -0.33 -20.05
C MET A 27 -10.51 -1.18 -21.18
N SER A 28 -9.36 -0.78 -21.71
CA SER A 28 -8.62 -1.52 -22.73
C SER A 28 -7.11 -1.35 -22.55
N GLU A 29 -6.33 -2.26 -23.13
CA GLU A 29 -4.87 -2.08 -23.23
C GLU A 29 -4.56 -0.80 -24.02
N LYS A 30 -3.53 -0.08 -23.58
CA LYS A 30 -2.91 1.01 -24.33
C LYS A 30 -1.75 0.40 -25.11
N PHE A 31 -1.89 0.35 -26.44
CA PHE A 31 -0.81 -0.08 -27.32
C PHE A 31 0.26 1.01 -27.45
N ASP A 32 1.51 0.58 -27.66
CA ASP A 32 2.66 1.44 -27.96
C ASP A 32 3.10 1.20 -29.40
N GLY A 33 2.41 1.86 -30.33
CA GLY A 33 2.63 1.70 -31.75
C GLY A 33 2.60 3.05 -32.46
N ILE A 34 2.13 3.05 -33.71
CA ILE A 34 1.91 4.28 -34.47
C ILE A 34 0.41 4.46 -34.71
N ARG A 35 -0.19 5.50 -34.14
CA ARG A 35 -1.59 5.84 -34.39
C ARG A 35 -1.86 6.01 -35.89
N GLY A 36 -2.72 5.13 -36.41
CA GLY A 36 -3.20 5.11 -37.78
C GLY A 36 -4.67 5.51 -37.80
N PHE A 37 -4.97 6.59 -38.49
CA PHE A 37 -6.34 7.05 -38.72
C PHE A 37 -6.71 6.79 -40.17
N TRP A 38 -7.69 5.94 -40.41
CA TRP A 38 -8.24 5.74 -41.74
C TRP A 38 -9.45 6.65 -41.90
N ASN A 39 -9.46 7.46 -42.96
CA ASN A 39 -10.54 8.44 -43.20
C ASN A 39 -11.64 7.92 -44.15
N GLY A 40 -11.68 6.62 -44.44
CA GLY A 40 -12.53 6.02 -45.48
C GLY A 40 -11.82 5.81 -46.82
N LYS A 41 -10.61 6.37 -47.01
CA LYS A 41 -9.86 6.32 -48.28
C LYS A 41 -8.37 6.09 -48.13
N GLN A 42 -7.75 6.65 -47.09
CA GLN A 42 -6.31 6.58 -46.87
C GLN A 42 -5.97 6.56 -45.39
N LEU A 43 -4.82 5.97 -45.09
CA LEU A 43 -4.28 5.88 -43.74
C LEU A 43 -3.42 7.12 -43.44
N LEU A 44 -3.70 7.76 -42.31
CA LEU A 44 -3.08 9.02 -41.90
C LEU A 44 -2.47 8.88 -40.52
N THR A 45 -1.35 9.53 -40.30
CA THR A 45 -0.81 9.76 -38.95
C THR A 45 -1.70 10.75 -38.19
N ARG A 46 -1.52 10.81 -36.87
CA ARG A 46 -2.10 11.87 -36.02
C ARG A 46 -1.80 13.31 -36.51
N GLY A 47 -0.69 13.50 -37.23
CA GLY A 47 -0.28 14.79 -37.77
C GLY A 47 -0.91 15.15 -39.11
N GLY A 48 -1.69 14.25 -39.72
CA GLY A 48 -2.26 14.43 -41.06
C GLY A 48 -1.37 13.95 -42.21
N GLN A 49 -0.17 13.46 -41.92
CA GLN A 49 0.70 12.87 -42.95
C GLN A 49 0.17 11.51 -43.38
N GLN A 50 0.14 11.24 -44.68
CA GLN A 50 -0.24 9.94 -45.21
C GLN A 50 0.77 8.88 -44.79
N ILE A 51 0.26 7.73 -44.37
CA ILE A 51 1.01 6.51 -44.15
C ILE A 51 0.88 5.69 -45.43
N ILE A 52 1.99 5.45 -46.11
CA ILE A 52 2.02 4.62 -47.32
C ILE A 52 2.04 3.16 -46.86
N ALA A 53 0.89 2.48 -46.99
CA ALA A 53 0.74 1.05 -46.72
C ALA A 53 0.68 0.29 -48.06
N PRO A 54 1.06 -1.00 -48.11
CA PRO A 54 0.79 -1.84 -49.28
C PRO A 54 -0.71 -1.91 -49.59
N ASP A 55 -1.07 -2.04 -50.86
CA ASP A 55 -2.49 -2.07 -51.28
C ASP A 55 -3.26 -3.20 -50.59
N TRP A 56 -2.67 -4.40 -50.50
CA TRP A 56 -3.26 -5.54 -49.80
C TRP A 56 -3.57 -5.28 -48.32
N PHE A 57 -2.85 -4.34 -47.68
CA PHE A 57 -3.06 -4.03 -46.25
C PHE A 57 -4.34 -3.23 -46.03
N VAL A 58 -4.76 -2.43 -47.02
CA VAL A 58 -5.92 -1.53 -46.93
C VAL A 58 -7.09 -1.94 -47.83
N GLU A 59 -6.94 -2.96 -48.66
CA GLU A 59 -7.91 -3.41 -49.67
C GLU A 59 -9.34 -3.57 -49.13
N ASN A 60 -9.52 -4.22 -47.98
CA ASN A 60 -10.83 -4.47 -47.36
C ASN A 60 -11.16 -3.52 -46.20
N TYR A 61 -10.57 -2.32 -46.18
CA TYR A 61 -10.90 -1.32 -45.16
C TYR A 61 -12.31 -0.74 -45.37
N PRO A 62 -12.99 -0.32 -44.30
CA PRO A 62 -14.35 0.20 -44.41
C PRO A 62 -14.42 1.52 -45.18
N PRO A 63 -15.55 1.84 -45.82
CA PRO A 63 -15.75 3.13 -46.49
C PRO A 63 -15.97 4.30 -45.51
N PHE A 64 -15.86 4.04 -44.20
CA PHE A 64 -16.01 5.01 -43.12
C PHE A 64 -14.74 5.10 -42.26
N ALA A 65 -14.66 6.15 -41.45
CA ALA A 65 -13.48 6.41 -40.64
C ALA A 65 -13.30 5.40 -39.50
N ILE A 66 -12.05 4.98 -39.27
CA ILE A 66 -11.64 4.17 -38.10
C ILE A 66 -10.34 4.72 -37.51
N ASP A 67 -10.22 4.64 -36.20
CA ASP A 67 -9.09 5.20 -35.45
C ASP A 67 -8.48 4.12 -34.54
N GLY A 68 -7.19 3.87 -34.76
CA GLY A 68 -6.50 2.76 -34.13
C GLY A 68 -5.00 2.99 -33.99
N GLU A 69 -4.34 1.96 -33.48
CA GLU A 69 -2.89 1.90 -33.38
C GLU A 69 -2.39 0.82 -34.34
N LEU A 70 -1.51 1.19 -35.28
CA LEU A 70 -0.71 0.21 -35.99
C LEU A 70 0.26 -0.41 -35.00
N TRP A 71 0.28 -1.73 -34.90
CA TRP A 71 0.96 -2.45 -33.85
C TRP A 71 1.49 -3.82 -34.31
N THR A 72 2.73 -4.15 -33.94
CA THR A 72 3.37 -5.46 -34.18
C THR A 72 3.24 -6.35 -32.95
N LYS A 73 4.00 -6.07 -31.90
CA LYS A 73 4.05 -6.78 -30.62
C LYS A 73 4.44 -5.82 -29.50
N ARG A 74 4.44 -6.32 -28.26
CA ARG A 74 4.83 -5.51 -27.08
C ARG A 74 6.32 -5.17 -27.11
N ALA A 75 6.67 -4.03 -26.51
CA ALA A 75 8.03 -3.49 -26.44
C ALA A 75 8.75 -3.35 -27.81
N ASP A 76 8.01 -3.13 -28.91
CA ASP A 76 8.53 -3.17 -30.29
C ASP A 76 8.36 -1.83 -31.04
N PHE A 77 8.24 -0.72 -30.31
CA PHE A 77 7.92 0.60 -30.87
C PHE A 77 8.91 1.06 -31.95
N GLU A 78 10.22 0.86 -31.74
CA GLU A 78 11.25 1.30 -32.68
C GLU A 78 11.15 0.53 -34.01
N GLU A 79 10.89 -0.78 -33.98
CA GLU A 79 10.74 -1.60 -35.18
C GLU A 79 9.51 -1.16 -35.99
N ILE A 80 8.34 -1.04 -35.35
CA ILE A 80 7.13 -0.63 -36.07
C ILE A 80 7.23 0.80 -36.60
N SER A 81 7.84 1.71 -35.85
CA SER A 81 8.13 3.07 -36.31
C SER A 81 9.02 3.05 -37.55
N SER A 82 9.99 2.13 -37.63
CA SER A 82 10.85 1.96 -38.80
C SER A 82 10.11 1.44 -40.04
N ILE A 83 9.07 0.61 -39.87
CA ILE A 83 8.27 0.06 -40.97
C ILE A 83 7.31 1.13 -41.50
N VAL A 84 6.52 1.74 -40.62
CA VAL A 84 5.40 2.64 -40.97
C VAL A 84 5.88 3.97 -41.57
N ARG A 85 7.09 4.42 -41.21
CA ARG A 85 7.65 5.70 -41.70
C ARG A 85 8.37 5.59 -43.05
N ARG A 86 8.52 4.38 -43.60
CA ARG A 86 9.14 4.21 -44.93
C ARG A 86 8.24 4.76 -46.02
N LYS A 87 8.87 5.31 -47.06
CA LYS A 87 8.16 5.74 -48.28
C LYS A 87 7.76 4.56 -49.15
N ASN A 88 8.61 3.53 -49.18
CA ASN A 88 8.38 2.29 -49.92
C ASN A 88 8.06 1.19 -48.91
N PRO A 89 6.81 0.70 -48.86
CA PRO A 89 6.44 -0.44 -48.03
C PRO A 89 7.25 -1.68 -48.38
N ASP A 90 7.47 -2.54 -47.39
CA ASP A 90 8.17 -3.83 -47.55
C ASP A 90 7.40 -4.95 -46.85
N GLU A 91 7.86 -6.19 -47.04
CA GLU A 91 7.25 -7.43 -46.50
C GLU A 91 6.98 -7.40 -44.99
N ARG A 92 7.68 -6.56 -44.21
CA ARG A 92 7.46 -6.48 -42.75
C ARG A 92 6.07 -5.96 -42.37
N TRP A 93 5.33 -5.36 -43.31
CA TRP A 93 3.92 -5.00 -43.11
C TRP A 93 3.04 -6.20 -42.75
N HIS A 94 3.40 -7.43 -43.14
CA HIS A 94 2.71 -8.66 -42.71
C HIS A 94 2.74 -8.90 -41.18
N LYS A 95 3.65 -8.23 -40.46
CA LYS A 95 3.73 -8.29 -39.00
C LYS A 95 2.80 -7.28 -38.31
N ILE A 96 2.22 -6.33 -39.05
CA ILE A 96 1.45 -5.22 -38.50
C ILE A 96 -0.03 -5.60 -38.44
N THR A 97 -0.65 -5.27 -37.32
CA THR A 97 -2.10 -5.25 -37.14
C THR A 97 -2.57 -3.83 -36.90
N HIS A 98 -3.80 -3.52 -37.27
CA HIS A 98 -4.41 -2.22 -36.98
C HIS A 98 -5.42 -2.37 -35.84
N GLN A 99 -4.99 -2.02 -34.63
CA GLN A 99 -5.72 -2.19 -33.37
C GLN A 99 -6.70 -1.03 -33.16
N ILE A 100 -7.94 -1.21 -33.62
CA ILE A 100 -8.98 -0.17 -33.65
C ILE A 100 -9.63 -0.01 -32.29
N PHE A 101 -9.63 1.23 -31.79
CA PHE A 101 -10.26 1.62 -30.54
C PHE A 101 -11.41 2.62 -30.70
N GLU A 102 -11.63 3.16 -31.91
CA GLU A 102 -12.74 4.05 -32.22
C GLU A 102 -13.21 3.96 -33.67
N VAL A 103 -14.47 4.33 -33.89
CA VAL A 103 -15.10 4.51 -35.22
C VAL A 103 -15.73 5.91 -35.25
N PRO A 104 -14.98 6.94 -35.67
CA PRO A 104 -15.45 8.32 -35.65
C PRO A 104 -16.72 8.58 -36.47
N ASN A 105 -17.48 9.60 -36.06
CA ASN A 105 -18.69 10.07 -36.76
C ASN A 105 -19.80 9.01 -36.93
N GLN A 106 -19.86 8.05 -36.01
CA GLN A 106 -20.96 7.10 -35.90
C GLN A 106 -21.84 7.45 -34.69
N ASP A 107 -23.12 7.10 -34.79
CA ASP A 107 -24.10 7.37 -33.73
C ASP A 107 -23.92 6.48 -32.49
N GLY A 108 -24.46 6.95 -31.37
CA GLY A 108 -24.49 6.21 -30.11
C GLY A 108 -23.18 6.24 -29.32
N GLY A 109 -23.07 5.30 -28.38
CA GLY A 109 -21.94 5.15 -27.48
C GLY A 109 -20.75 4.42 -28.10
N LEU A 110 -19.64 4.30 -27.37
CA LEU A 110 -18.42 3.63 -27.84
C LEU A 110 -18.70 2.21 -28.37
N LEU A 111 -19.54 1.45 -27.67
CA LEU A 111 -19.83 0.06 -28.04
C LEU A 111 -20.70 -0.05 -29.29
N ASP A 112 -21.61 0.91 -29.50
CA ASP A 112 -22.44 1.00 -30.71
C ASP A 112 -21.56 1.32 -31.92
N ARG A 113 -20.67 2.30 -31.78
CA ARG A 113 -19.70 2.67 -32.83
C ARG A 113 -18.78 1.51 -33.19
N LEU A 114 -18.22 0.81 -32.20
CA LEU A 114 -17.41 -0.40 -32.44
C LEU A 114 -18.24 -1.56 -33.04
N LYS A 115 -19.54 -1.63 -32.77
CA LYS A 115 -20.44 -2.63 -33.37
C LYS A 115 -20.63 -2.40 -34.87
N VAL A 116 -20.63 -1.15 -35.34
CA VAL A 116 -20.65 -0.83 -36.79
C VAL A 116 -19.48 -1.51 -37.49
N LEU A 117 -18.26 -1.30 -36.99
CA LEU A 117 -17.08 -1.95 -37.56
C LEU A 117 -17.15 -3.48 -37.41
N ARG A 118 -17.57 -3.99 -36.26
CA ARG A 118 -17.70 -5.44 -36.04
C ARG A 118 -18.64 -6.09 -37.06
N ASN A 119 -19.75 -5.44 -37.39
CA ASN A 119 -20.69 -5.94 -38.40
C ASN A 119 -20.11 -5.88 -39.80
N TYR A 120 -19.41 -4.79 -40.16
CA TYR A 120 -18.72 -4.68 -41.45
C TYR A 120 -17.72 -5.84 -41.63
N LEU A 121 -16.91 -6.13 -40.60
CA LEU A 121 -15.86 -7.14 -40.64
C LEU A 121 -16.37 -8.59 -40.74
N LYS A 122 -17.65 -8.88 -40.43
CA LYS A 122 -18.20 -10.25 -40.54
C LYS A 122 -18.11 -10.81 -41.96
N ASN A 123 -18.21 -9.93 -42.95
CA ASN A 123 -18.23 -10.30 -44.37
C ASN A 123 -16.90 -10.01 -45.07
N GLN A 124 -15.83 -9.70 -44.32
CA GLN A 124 -14.53 -9.33 -44.86
C GLN A 124 -13.48 -10.35 -44.41
N ALA A 125 -12.87 -11.05 -45.36
CA ALA A 125 -11.75 -11.93 -45.08
C ALA A 125 -10.41 -11.16 -45.10
N ASN A 126 -9.41 -11.70 -44.41
CA ASN A 126 -8.00 -11.32 -44.54
C ASN A 126 -7.66 -9.83 -44.27
N THR A 127 -8.42 -9.15 -43.41
CA THR A 127 -8.06 -7.79 -42.99
C THR A 127 -7.04 -7.78 -41.84
N PRO A 128 -6.08 -6.83 -41.79
CA PRO A 128 -5.22 -6.63 -40.63
C PRO A 128 -5.92 -5.89 -39.47
N ILE A 129 -7.18 -5.49 -39.65
CA ILE A 129 -7.98 -4.78 -38.65
C ILE A 129 -8.34 -5.71 -37.48
N LYS A 130 -8.03 -5.27 -36.26
CA LYS A 130 -8.48 -5.92 -35.02
C LYS A 130 -9.17 -4.91 -34.11
N ILE A 131 -10.39 -5.19 -33.70
CA ILE A 131 -11.08 -4.38 -32.69
C ILE A 131 -10.49 -4.71 -31.32
N ILE A 132 -9.94 -3.70 -30.65
CA ILE A 132 -9.37 -3.92 -29.32
C ILE A 132 -10.45 -4.31 -28.33
N LYS A 133 -10.15 -5.33 -27.52
CA LYS A 133 -11.09 -5.85 -26.53
C LYS A 133 -11.38 -4.79 -25.47
N GLN A 134 -12.67 -4.52 -25.26
CA GLN A 134 -13.18 -3.63 -24.23
C GLN A 134 -13.65 -4.45 -23.05
N TYR A 135 -13.19 -4.13 -21.85
CA TYR A 135 -13.60 -4.77 -20.61
C TYR A 135 -14.45 -3.79 -19.79
N PRO A 136 -15.66 -4.15 -19.36
CA PRO A 136 -16.43 -3.30 -18.47
C PRO A 136 -15.71 -3.17 -17.12
N ILE A 137 -15.76 -1.98 -16.55
CA ILE A 137 -15.22 -1.67 -15.22
C ILE A 137 -16.39 -1.73 -14.25
N ALA A 138 -16.52 -2.85 -13.56
CA ALA A 138 -17.48 -3.02 -12.47
C ALA A 138 -16.95 -2.37 -11.17
N HIS A 139 -15.64 -2.39 -10.95
CA HIS A 139 -15.02 -1.85 -9.73
C HIS A 139 -13.77 -1.03 -10.03
N GLN A 140 -13.57 0.05 -9.27
CA GLN A 140 -12.45 0.98 -9.44
C GLN A 140 -11.07 0.28 -9.38
N ASN A 141 -10.93 -0.77 -8.56
CA ASN A 141 -9.67 -1.53 -8.43
C ASN A 141 -9.34 -2.40 -9.64
N GLN A 142 -10.31 -2.74 -10.49
CA GLN A 142 -10.07 -3.51 -11.72
C GLN A 142 -9.12 -2.76 -12.64
N VAL A 143 -9.20 -1.43 -12.70
CA VAL A 143 -8.29 -0.60 -13.50
C VAL A 143 -6.84 -0.77 -13.03
N LYS A 144 -6.61 -0.82 -11.72
CA LYS A 144 -5.27 -1.01 -11.12
C LYS A 144 -4.75 -2.42 -11.34
N LYS A 145 -5.60 -3.45 -11.15
CA LYS A 145 -5.26 -4.85 -11.43
C LYS A 145 -4.92 -5.06 -12.91
N PHE A 146 -5.79 -4.60 -13.79
CA PHE A 146 -5.59 -4.67 -15.24
C PHE A 146 -4.32 -3.93 -15.67
N LEU A 147 -4.04 -2.75 -15.11
CA LEU A 147 -2.77 -2.05 -15.35
C LEU A 147 -1.55 -2.87 -14.92
N ARG A 148 -1.58 -3.49 -13.73
CA ARG A 148 -0.50 -4.36 -13.26
C ARG A 148 -0.30 -5.55 -14.20
N ASP A 149 -1.38 -6.22 -14.61
CA ASP A 149 -1.34 -7.39 -15.48
C ASP A 149 -0.79 -7.05 -16.87
N ILE A 150 -1.21 -5.91 -17.44
CA ILE A 150 -0.70 -5.42 -18.72
C ILE A 150 0.80 -5.09 -18.62
N VAL A 151 1.20 -4.34 -17.60
CA VAL A 151 2.62 -3.95 -17.41
C VAL A 151 3.50 -5.17 -17.12
N HIS A 152 3.01 -6.16 -16.37
CA HIS A 152 3.76 -7.39 -16.08
C HIS A 152 4.04 -8.20 -17.35
N LYS A 153 3.21 -8.04 -18.38
CA LYS A 153 3.41 -8.68 -19.68
C LYS A 153 4.02 -7.72 -20.70
N ASP A 154 4.78 -6.72 -20.26
CA ASP A 154 5.46 -5.68 -21.06
C ASP A 154 4.54 -4.76 -21.89
N GLY A 155 3.27 -4.65 -21.50
CA GLY A 155 2.32 -3.72 -22.10
C GLY A 155 2.48 -2.29 -21.56
N GLU A 156 2.16 -1.30 -22.39
CA GLU A 156 2.47 0.11 -22.14
C GLU A 156 1.52 0.79 -21.14
N GLY A 157 0.29 0.31 -20.99
CA GLY A 157 -0.63 0.81 -19.98
C GLY A 157 -2.10 0.52 -20.29
N VAL A 158 -2.98 1.33 -19.72
CA VAL A 158 -4.43 1.15 -19.83
C VAL A 158 -5.10 2.45 -20.28
N VAL A 159 -6.16 2.33 -21.07
CA VAL A 159 -7.09 3.43 -21.38
C VAL A 159 -8.46 3.09 -20.82
N VAL A 160 -9.11 4.05 -20.17
CA VAL A 160 -10.51 3.94 -19.73
C VAL A 160 -11.37 4.96 -20.49
N ARG A 161 -12.56 4.55 -20.93
CA ARG A 161 -13.47 5.36 -21.76
C ARG A 161 -14.91 5.21 -21.28
N ASN A 162 -15.62 6.32 -21.15
CA ASN A 162 -17.05 6.31 -20.88
C ASN A 162 -17.81 5.75 -22.11
N PRO A 163 -18.50 4.61 -22.01
CA PRO A 163 -19.19 4.02 -23.15
C PRO A 163 -20.38 4.84 -23.62
N ALA A 164 -21.04 5.61 -22.75
CA ALA A 164 -22.25 6.35 -23.08
C ALA A 164 -21.99 7.68 -23.81
N THR A 165 -20.72 8.09 -23.96
CA THR A 165 -20.40 9.36 -24.60
C THR A 165 -20.41 9.23 -26.13
N ALA A 166 -21.13 10.14 -26.80
CA ALA A 166 -21.06 10.32 -28.24
C ALA A 166 -19.61 10.65 -28.69
N TYR A 167 -19.30 10.43 -29.96
CA TYR A 167 -17.97 10.74 -30.47
C TYR A 167 -17.69 12.24 -30.34
N GLN A 168 -16.51 12.58 -29.80
CA GLN A 168 -16.04 13.94 -29.62
C GLN A 168 -14.56 14.00 -29.96
N THR A 169 -14.10 15.15 -30.45
CA THR A 169 -12.70 15.40 -30.77
C THR A 169 -12.01 16.25 -29.69
N GLY A 170 -10.69 16.32 -29.74
CA GLY A 170 -9.91 17.05 -28.73
C GLY A 170 -9.68 16.26 -27.45
N ARG A 171 -9.27 16.94 -26.37
CA ARG A 171 -8.81 16.29 -25.13
C ARG A 171 -9.94 16.13 -24.11
N LEU A 172 -10.40 14.90 -23.91
CA LEU A 172 -11.66 14.63 -23.23
C LEU A 172 -11.50 14.08 -21.82
N SER A 173 -12.40 14.46 -20.91
CA SER A 173 -12.52 13.87 -19.57
C SER A 173 -13.26 12.54 -19.57
N SER A 174 -13.98 12.21 -20.64
CA SER A 174 -14.63 10.91 -20.88
C SER A 174 -13.64 9.82 -21.30
N ALA A 175 -12.35 10.14 -21.45
CA ALA A 175 -11.34 9.19 -21.91
C ALA A 175 -9.97 9.46 -21.30
N LEU A 176 -9.46 8.49 -20.55
CA LEU A 176 -8.34 8.70 -19.65
C LEU A 176 -7.27 7.63 -19.88
N LYS A 177 -6.01 8.04 -19.94
CA LYS A 177 -4.87 7.14 -19.90
C LYS A 177 -4.46 6.90 -18.45
N VAL A 178 -4.32 5.64 -18.09
CA VAL A 178 -3.86 5.17 -16.78
C VAL A 178 -2.39 4.81 -16.91
N LYS A 179 -1.55 5.38 -16.04
CA LYS A 179 -0.10 5.16 -16.07
C LYS A 179 0.39 4.71 -14.70
N LYS A 180 1.29 3.73 -14.68
CA LYS A 180 2.05 3.36 -13.48
C LYS A 180 2.99 4.52 -13.15
N TYR A 181 2.88 5.07 -11.94
CA TYR A 181 3.87 5.99 -11.42
C TYR A 181 4.71 5.30 -10.36
N LEU A 182 5.97 5.70 -10.28
CA LEU A 182 6.89 5.42 -9.20
C LEU A 182 6.91 6.63 -8.28
N ASP A 183 7.34 6.48 -7.04
CA ASP A 183 7.61 7.59 -6.15
C ASP A 183 9.01 7.50 -5.53
N THR A 184 9.53 8.64 -5.11
CA THR A 184 10.81 8.75 -4.43
C THR A 184 10.87 10.08 -3.68
N GLU A 185 11.91 10.27 -2.87
CA GLU A 185 12.08 11.45 -2.05
C GLU A 185 13.19 12.37 -2.54
N CYS A 186 13.04 13.65 -2.17
CA CYS A 186 14.02 14.69 -2.40
C CYS A 186 13.98 15.72 -1.27
N VAL A 187 15.08 16.44 -1.09
CA VAL A 187 15.20 17.55 -0.14
C VAL A 187 15.07 18.85 -0.91
N ILE A 188 14.27 19.79 -0.41
CA ILE A 188 14.05 21.09 -1.07
C ILE A 188 15.33 21.93 -0.95
N GLU A 189 15.87 22.34 -2.10
CA GLU A 189 17.05 23.22 -2.17
C GLU A 189 16.63 24.67 -2.44
N LYS A 190 15.60 24.87 -3.28
CA LYS A 190 15.14 26.21 -3.66
C LYS A 190 13.64 26.24 -3.94
N ILE A 191 13.00 27.32 -3.51
CA ILE A 191 11.62 27.65 -3.87
C ILE A 191 11.68 28.64 -5.04
N LEU A 192 10.99 28.33 -6.15
CA LEU A 192 10.99 29.15 -7.35
C LEU A 192 9.65 29.91 -7.49
N PRO A 193 9.68 31.20 -7.85
CA PRO A 193 8.48 32.03 -7.91
C PRO A 193 7.51 31.57 -9.00
N GLY A 194 6.22 31.73 -8.72
CA GLY A 194 5.14 31.45 -9.66
C GLY A 194 4.99 32.53 -10.73
N LYS A 195 4.39 32.14 -11.84
CA LYS A 195 4.00 33.02 -12.95
C LYS A 195 2.49 32.93 -13.17
N GLY A 196 1.89 33.89 -13.86
CA GLY A 196 0.44 33.94 -14.13
C GLY A 196 -0.38 33.97 -12.83
N LYS A 197 -1.36 33.06 -12.68
CA LYS A 197 -2.22 32.98 -11.47
C LYS A 197 -1.47 32.71 -10.15
N TYR A 198 -0.17 32.39 -10.21
CA TYR A 198 0.68 32.14 -9.05
C TYR A 198 1.74 33.23 -8.83
N VAL A 199 1.60 34.42 -9.42
CA VAL A 199 2.44 35.59 -9.07
C VAL A 199 2.32 35.87 -7.56
N GLY A 200 3.46 36.18 -6.92
CA GLY A 200 3.54 36.38 -5.47
C GLY A 200 3.46 35.10 -4.63
N LYS A 201 3.41 33.92 -5.26
CA LYS A 201 3.30 32.60 -4.61
C LYS A 201 4.38 31.65 -5.13
N MET A 202 4.50 30.47 -4.51
CA MET A 202 5.38 29.41 -5.02
C MET A 202 4.85 28.85 -6.36
N GLY A 203 5.73 28.85 -7.36
CA GLY A 203 5.51 28.19 -8.64
C GLY A 203 5.94 26.73 -8.62
N SER A 204 7.16 26.47 -8.17
CA SER A 204 7.75 25.13 -8.14
C SER A 204 8.84 25.01 -7.08
N LEU A 205 9.10 23.79 -6.64
CA LEU A 205 10.27 23.45 -5.83
C LEU A 205 11.40 22.94 -6.74
N LEU A 206 12.63 23.30 -6.44
CA LEU A 206 13.83 22.64 -6.93
C LEU A 206 14.41 21.83 -5.78
N CYS A 207 14.52 20.52 -5.97
CA CYS A 207 14.90 19.58 -4.93
C CYS A 207 16.05 18.68 -5.38
N LYS A 208 16.81 18.15 -4.43
CA LYS A 208 17.88 17.17 -4.65
C LYS A 208 17.47 15.80 -4.14
N THR A 209 17.53 14.76 -4.98
CA THR A 209 17.25 13.37 -4.55
C THR A 209 18.43 12.78 -3.76
N LYS A 210 18.22 11.65 -3.07
CA LYS A 210 19.31 10.92 -2.40
C LYS A 210 20.47 10.55 -3.34
N GLY A 211 20.16 10.24 -4.60
CA GLY A 211 21.16 9.96 -5.65
C GLY A 211 21.83 11.22 -6.24
N GLY A 212 21.62 12.40 -5.65
CA GLY A 212 22.25 13.66 -6.08
C GLY A 212 21.59 14.36 -7.27
N ALA A 213 20.55 13.78 -7.86
CA ALA A 213 19.87 14.36 -9.02
C ALA A 213 19.00 15.56 -8.63
N MET A 214 19.12 16.65 -9.37
CA MET A 214 18.27 17.84 -9.22
C MET A 214 16.94 17.64 -9.98
N VAL A 215 15.82 17.78 -9.27
CA VAL A 215 14.47 17.65 -9.79
C VAL A 215 13.66 18.91 -9.54
N LYS A 216 13.00 19.44 -10.57
CA LYS A 216 12.08 20.57 -10.47
C LYS A 216 10.65 20.05 -10.43
N ILE A 217 9.92 20.33 -9.35
CA ILE A 217 8.54 19.87 -9.11
C ILE A 217 7.60 21.07 -9.16
N GLY A 218 6.74 21.15 -10.18
CA GLY A 218 5.87 22.31 -10.42
C GLY A 218 4.36 22.06 -10.22
N SER A 219 3.96 20.82 -9.95
CA SER A 219 2.57 20.38 -9.88
C SER A 219 2.33 19.49 -8.66
N GLY A 220 1.07 19.29 -8.28
CA GLY A 220 0.68 18.49 -7.10
C GLY A 220 0.45 19.31 -5.82
N PHE A 221 0.76 20.60 -5.83
CA PHE A 221 0.54 21.50 -4.68
C PHE A 221 -0.88 22.06 -4.65
N THR A 222 -1.48 22.11 -3.47
CA THR A 222 -2.72 22.85 -3.22
C THR A 222 -2.46 24.36 -3.26
N ASP A 223 -3.51 25.17 -3.44
CA ASP A 223 -3.36 26.63 -3.43
C ASP A 223 -2.89 27.15 -2.06
N VAL A 224 -3.23 26.45 -0.97
CA VAL A 224 -2.71 26.71 0.37
C VAL A 224 -1.19 26.48 0.42
N GLN A 225 -0.71 25.34 -0.11
CA GLN A 225 0.73 25.06 -0.18
C GLN A 225 1.48 25.99 -1.14
N ARG A 226 0.80 26.59 -2.12
CA ARG A 226 1.43 27.61 -2.97
C ARG A 226 1.59 28.95 -2.27
N LYS A 227 0.63 29.33 -1.42
CA LYS A 227 0.74 30.50 -0.54
C LYS A 227 1.79 30.26 0.55
N ASN A 228 1.78 29.06 1.13
CA ASN A 228 2.64 28.64 2.24
C ASN A 228 3.50 27.43 1.81
N PRO A 229 4.60 27.67 1.06
CA PRO A 229 5.42 26.58 0.54
C PRO A 229 6.14 25.81 1.65
N PRO A 230 6.41 24.51 1.46
CA PRO A 230 7.28 23.77 2.37
C PRO A 230 8.67 24.41 2.43
N ALA A 231 9.25 24.48 3.63
CA ALA A 231 10.52 25.17 3.85
C ALA A 231 11.69 24.51 3.11
N ILE A 232 12.70 25.30 2.75
CA ILE A 232 13.98 24.79 2.25
C ILE A 232 14.58 23.84 3.30
N GLY A 233 15.19 22.74 2.86
CA GLY A 233 15.68 21.65 3.71
C GLY A 233 14.63 20.60 4.06
N THR A 234 13.36 20.83 3.76
CA THR A 234 12.31 19.83 4.01
C THR A 234 12.41 18.66 3.03
N SER A 235 12.30 17.42 3.53
CA SER A 235 12.17 16.24 2.67
C SER A 235 10.73 16.09 2.17
N VAL A 236 10.55 15.82 0.88
CA VAL A 236 9.24 15.65 0.25
C VAL A 236 9.21 14.41 -0.63
N THR A 237 8.06 13.75 -0.71
CA THR A 237 7.82 12.66 -1.66
C THR A 237 7.19 13.20 -2.92
N PHE A 238 7.66 12.75 -4.08
CA PHE A 238 7.06 13.05 -5.38
C PHE A 238 6.90 11.78 -6.22
N LYS A 239 5.85 11.73 -7.03
CA LYS A 239 5.67 10.67 -8.03
C LYS A 239 6.25 11.06 -9.38
N TYR A 240 6.68 10.08 -10.17
CA TYR A 240 7.25 10.23 -11.50
C TYR A 240 6.92 9.01 -12.37
N TYR A 241 7.06 9.16 -13.70
CA TYR A 241 6.64 8.14 -14.68
C TYR A 241 7.86 7.59 -15.45
N GLY A 242 8.84 7.10 -14.69
CA GLY A 242 10.12 6.60 -15.20
C GLY A 242 11.18 7.69 -15.42
N LEU A 243 12.34 7.30 -15.95
CA LEU A 243 13.48 8.18 -16.22
C LEU A 243 13.59 8.48 -17.73
N THR A 244 14.18 9.63 -18.08
CA THR A 244 14.64 9.94 -19.44
C THR A 244 15.92 9.18 -19.77
N LYS A 245 16.32 9.10 -21.05
CA LYS A 245 17.60 8.50 -21.47
C LYS A 245 18.82 9.12 -20.76
N LYS A 246 18.69 10.36 -20.25
CA LYS A 246 19.70 11.08 -19.47
C LYS A 246 19.49 10.99 -17.95
N GLY A 247 18.70 10.03 -17.46
CA GLY A 247 18.47 9.79 -16.03
C GLY A 247 17.54 10.78 -15.31
N LYS A 248 16.98 11.79 -15.99
CA LYS A 248 16.05 12.76 -15.36
C LYS A 248 14.65 12.16 -15.14
N PHE A 249 14.03 12.45 -14.00
CA PHE A 249 12.67 12.03 -13.66
C PHE A 249 11.62 12.61 -14.64
N LYS A 250 10.79 11.76 -15.23
CA LYS A 250 9.70 12.16 -16.14
C LYS A 250 8.47 12.59 -15.34
N TYR A 251 8.01 13.82 -15.57
CA TYR A 251 6.79 14.39 -15.01
C TYR A 251 6.68 14.28 -13.47
N PRO A 252 7.62 14.87 -12.72
CA PRO A 252 7.58 14.83 -11.26
C PRO A 252 6.38 15.64 -10.73
N VAL A 253 5.60 15.03 -9.84
CA VAL A 253 4.42 15.64 -9.20
C VAL A 253 4.53 15.47 -7.69
N PHE A 254 4.40 16.58 -6.94
CA PHE A 254 4.43 16.57 -5.49
C PHE A 254 3.30 15.69 -4.93
N LEU A 255 3.64 14.89 -3.92
CA LEU A 255 2.67 14.08 -3.17
C LEU A 255 2.45 14.63 -1.76
N ARG A 256 3.53 14.73 -0.97
CA ARG A 256 3.45 15.11 0.45
C ARG A 256 4.78 15.61 1.01
N ILE A 257 4.69 16.35 2.11
CA ILE A 257 5.82 16.68 2.99
C ILE A 257 6.15 15.45 3.84
N ARG A 258 7.45 15.20 4.07
CA ARG A 258 7.94 14.21 5.03
C ARG A 258 8.19 14.91 6.37
N THR A 259 7.58 14.42 7.44
CA THR A 259 7.73 14.97 8.79
C THR A 259 8.88 14.32 9.55
N GLN A 260 9.46 15.03 10.52
CA GLN A 260 10.68 14.67 11.26
C GLN A 260 10.62 13.36 12.07
N ARG A 261 9.48 12.66 12.15
CA ARG A 261 9.41 11.28 12.69
C ARG A 261 10.04 10.21 11.78
N ASP A 262 10.56 10.62 10.61
CA ASP A 262 11.32 9.77 9.68
C ASP A 262 12.83 10.10 9.63
N LEU A 263 13.34 10.93 10.56
CA LEU A 263 14.75 11.34 10.66
C LEU A 263 15.32 11.00 12.04
N CYS A 264 15.41 9.72 12.38
CA CYS A 264 16.34 9.26 13.41
C CYS A 264 17.10 8.08 12.84
N ILE A 265 18.28 8.35 12.27
CA ILE A 265 19.48 7.52 12.30
C ILE A 265 20.64 8.46 11.91
N ASN A 266 21.68 8.45 12.74
CA ASN A 266 23.01 9.07 12.63
C ASN A 266 23.21 10.53 13.08
N ARG A 267 23.52 10.67 14.37
CA ARG A 267 24.82 11.22 14.85
C ARG A 267 25.02 10.90 16.34
N TYR A 268 26.04 10.10 16.66
CA TYR A 268 26.69 10.12 17.97
C TYR A 268 28.15 10.52 17.76
N ASP A 269 28.51 11.64 18.38
CA ASP A 269 29.85 12.21 18.43
C ASP A 269 30.53 11.67 19.70
N TRP A 270 31.63 10.93 19.53
CA TRP A 270 32.38 10.24 20.59
C TRP A 270 33.51 11.09 21.19
N GLN A 271 33.48 12.43 21.06
CA GLN A 271 34.56 13.32 21.52
C GLN A 271 34.24 14.16 22.76
N ASN A 272 33.16 13.87 23.51
CA ASN A 272 32.84 14.64 24.72
C ASN A 272 33.60 14.11 25.97
N PRO A 273 34.57 14.87 26.52
CA PRO A 273 35.41 14.42 27.65
C PRO A 273 34.64 14.22 28.96
N ILE A 274 33.46 14.83 29.12
CA ILE A 274 32.61 14.67 30.31
C ILE A 274 31.98 13.27 30.34
N PHE A 275 31.66 12.71 29.17
CA PHE A 275 31.06 11.37 29.05
C PHE A 275 32.08 10.24 29.29
N ALA A 276 33.33 10.44 28.87
CA ALA A 276 34.41 9.49 29.14
C ALA A 276 34.70 9.36 30.65
N GLN A 277 34.68 10.48 31.39
CA GLN A 277 34.90 10.49 32.84
C GLN A 277 33.81 9.70 33.59
N LEU A 278 32.54 9.88 33.21
CA LEU A 278 31.38 9.19 33.82
C LEU A 278 31.36 7.69 33.56
N VAL A 279 31.78 7.25 32.37
CA VAL A 279 31.84 5.83 32.01
C VAL A 279 33.00 5.11 32.71
N ILE A 280 34.13 5.79 32.93
CA ILE A 280 35.26 5.24 33.69
C ILE A 280 34.90 5.09 35.18
N SER A 281 34.24 6.09 35.77
CA SER A 281 33.77 6.02 37.16
C SER A 281 32.73 4.92 37.39
N LEU A 282 31.83 4.69 36.42
CA LEU A 282 30.81 3.64 36.51
C LEU A 282 31.40 2.23 36.37
N ASN A 283 32.42 2.06 35.51
CA ASN A 283 33.08 0.77 35.33
C ASN A 283 33.97 0.38 36.54
N LEU A 284 34.59 1.35 37.22
CA LEU A 284 35.36 1.10 38.45
C LEU A 284 34.46 0.65 39.63
N VAL A 285 33.28 1.24 39.75
CA VAL A 285 32.28 0.86 40.77
C VAL A 285 31.71 -0.53 40.49
N LEU A 286 31.42 -0.85 39.22
CA LEU A 286 30.94 -2.17 38.81
C LEU A 286 32.02 -3.26 38.91
N ALA A 287 33.30 -2.92 38.69
CA ALA A 287 34.42 -3.84 38.89
C ALA A 287 34.64 -4.17 40.37
N GLY A 288 34.49 -3.20 41.27
CA GLY A 288 34.54 -3.42 42.72
C GLY A 288 33.42 -4.33 43.22
N LEU A 289 32.22 -4.21 42.66
CA LEU A 289 31.06 -5.05 43.00
C LEU A 289 31.17 -6.48 42.42
N ARG A 290 31.86 -6.68 41.28
CA ARG A 290 32.05 -8.01 40.66
C ARG A 290 33.15 -8.85 41.30
N LEU A 291 34.14 -8.24 41.97
CA LEU A 291 35.28 -8.97 42.55
C LEU A 291 35.11 -9.38 44.02
N GLY A 292 33.98 -9.08 44.66
CA GLY A 292 33.70 -9.57 46.02
C GLY A 292 34.73 -9.15 47.07
N LEU A 293 35.43 -8.03 46.87
CA LEU A 293 36.44 -7.53 47.81
C LEU A 293 35.76 -6.96 49.05
N LYS A 294 35.61 -7.80 50.08
CA LYS A 294 35.42 -7.35 51.47
C LYS A 294 36.76 -6.80 51.95
N ASN A 295 36.84 -5.50 52.18
CA ASN A 295 38.00 -4.69 52.59
C ASN A 295 38.76 -4.03 51.44
N LEU A 296 38.25 -2.89 50.99
CA LEU A 296 39.11 -1.78 50.61
C LEU A 296 39.01 -0.71 51.72
N GLN A 297 40.06 -0.62 52.53
CA GLN A 297 40.39 0.62 53.23
C GLN A 297 40.71 1.65 52.16
N VAL A 298 39.77 2.57 51.92
CA VAL A 298 40.08 3.82 51.20
C VAL A 298 40.82 4.69 52.21
N SER A 299 42.10 4.97 51.95
CA SER A 299 42.90 5.84 52.79
C SER A 299 42.29 7.24 52.81
N GLU A 300 42.18 7.78 54.03
CA GLU A 300 41.82 9.16 54.30
C GLU A 300 42.86 10.09 53.66
N LYS A 301 42.47 10.77 52.58
CA LYS A 301 42.99 12.10 52.27
C LYS A 301 42.05 12.75 51.26
N TRP A 302 41.59 13.95 51.61
CA TRP A 302 40.69 14.85 50.88
C TRP A 302 39.19 14.70 51.14
N VAL A 303 38.76 14.88 52.40
CA VAL A 303 37.55 15.64 52.69
C VAL A 303 37.83 16.48 53.94
N SER A 304 37.95 17.79 53.77
CA SER A 304 37.98 18.72 54.90
C SER A 304 36.60 18.76 55.56
N ASP A 305 36.65 18.75 56.88
CA ASP A 305 35.60 18.98 57.87
C ASP A 305 34.42 19.84 57.40
N ASP A 306 33.24 19.21 57.29
CA ASP A 306 32.02 19.58 58.02
C ASP A 306 30.85 18.70 57.53
N TYR A 307 29.84 18.49 58.38
CA TYR A 307 28.62 17.69 58.12
C TYR A 307 28.72 16.17 58.31
N SER A 308 29.15 15.74 59.50
CA SER A 308 28.61 14.52 60.10
C SER A 308 27.38 14.88 60.96
N TYR A 309 26.47 13.92 61.17
CA TYR A 309 25.22 14.03 61.95
C TYR A 309 23.93 14.49 61.23
N LEU A 310 23.51 13.80 60.15
CA LEU A 310 22.05 13.66 59.87
C LEU A 310 21.59 12.56 58.88
N TYR A 311 22.47 11.79 58.21
CA TYR A 311 22.03 10.90 57.12
C TYR A 311 22.56 9.45 57.17
N LYS A 312 22.33 8.71 58.26
CA LYS A 312 22.65 7.26 58.29
C LYS A 312 21.47 6.30 58.06
N GLY A 313 20.25 6.81 57.90
CA GLY A 313 19.06 6.00 57.56
C GLY A 313 18.38 6.33 56.23
N LEU A 314 18.40 7.60 55.80
CA LEU A 314 17.71 8.06 54.58
C LEU A 314 18.48 7.73 53.29
N SER A 315 19.81 7.70 53.34
CA SER A 315 20.70 7.61 52.17
C SER A 315 20.69 6.22 51.49
N ILE A 316 20.55 5.13 52.26
CA ILE A 316 20.48 3.76 51.71
C ILE A 316 19.15 3.52 50.99
N ASN A 317 18.04 4.05 51.53
CA ASN A 317 16.73 3.92 50.90
C ASN A 317 16.64 4.78 49.62
N ILE A 318 17.22 5.98 49.61
CA ILE A 318 17.29 6.83 48.42
C ILE A 318 18.16 6.18 47.33
N LEU A 319 19.30 5.60 47.68
CA LEU A 319 20.16 4.88 46.72
C LEU A 319 19.50 3.60 46.18
N LYS A 320 18.78 2.84 47.02
CA LYS A 320 17.96 1.69 46.58
C LYS A 320 16.83 2.12 45.66
N LEU A 321 16.12 3.20 46.00
CA LEU A 321 15.08 3.79 45.14
C LEU A 321 15.68 4.24 43.82
N GLN A 322 16.80 4.97 43.82
CA GLN A 322 17.48 5.41 42.60
C GLN A 322 17.96 4.24 41.75
N ALA A 323 18.52 3.19 42.34
CA ALA A 323 18.90 1.97 41.62
C ALA A 323 17.68 1.22 41.05
N LEU A 324 16.56 1.16 41.79
CA LEU A 324 15.30 0.59 41.33
C LEU A 324 14.67 1.43 40.20
N PHE A 325 14.74 2.75 40.29
CA PHE A 325 14.30 3.68 39.25
C PHE A 325 15.17 3.58 38.01
N LEU A 326 16.50 3.50 38.15
CA LEU A 326 17.42 3.30 37.03
C LEU A 326 17.22 1.93 36.38
N THR A 327 17.11 0.85 37.15
CA THR A 327 16.85 -0.49 36.60
C THR A 327 15.49 -0.55 35.92
N LYS A 328 14.43 0.03 36.50
CA LYS A 328 13.12 0.12 35.86
C LYS A 328 13.18 0.95 34.57
N LYS A 329 13.93 2.06 34.55
CA LYS A 329 14.12 2.90 33.37
C LYS A 329 14.92 2.19 32.27
N ILE A 330 16.00 1.50 32.62
CA ILE A 330 16.81 0.67 31.70
C ILE A 330 15.98 -0.47 31.13
N ASN A 331 15.16 -1.15 31.95
CA ASN A 331 14.29 -2.22 31.47
C ASN A 331 13.21 -1.66 30.53
N MET A 332 12.63 -0.49 30.84
CA MET A 332 11.67 0.18 29.97
C MET A 332 12.29 0.55 28.61
N ASP A 333 13.52 1.04 28.61
CA ASP A 333 14.28 1.37 27.39
C ASP A 333 14.58 0.12 26.56
N ASN A 334 14.97 -0.98 27.23
CA ASN A 334 15.17 -2.28 26.59
C ASN A 334 13.88 -2.86 26.01
N THR A 335 12.75 -2.75 26.71
CA THR A 335 11.44 -3.23 26.22
C THR A 335 10.95 -2.41 25.03
N GLN A 336 11.10 -1.09 25.06
CA GLN A 336 10.78 -0.23 23.92
C GLN A 336 11.65 -0.57 22.71
N GLN A 337 12.95 -0.79 22.92
CA GLN A 337 13.86 -1.22 21.87
C GLN A 337 13.49 -2.60 21.32
N ALA A 338 13.15 -3.57 22.18
CA ALA A 338 12.73 -4.90 21.76
C ALA A 338 11.44 -4.87 20.92
N ARG A 339 10.48 -4.01 21.28
CA ARG A 339 9.26 -3.78 20.51
C ARG A 339 9.54 -3.15 19.15
N GLN A 340 10.46 -2.18 19.10
CA GLN A 340 10.88 -1.60 17.83
C GLN A 340 11.60 -2.64 16.95
N ASN A 341 12.46 -3.47 17.56
CA ASN A 341 13.19 -4.53 16.86
C ASN A 341 12.26 -5.60 16.28
N SER A 342 11.19 -6.00 16.98
CA SER A 342 10.24 -6.97 16.42
C SER A 342 9.54 -6.41 15.17
N ILE A 343 9.20 -5.11 15.17
CA ILE A 343 8.63 -4.45 14.00
C ILE A 343 9.63 -4.42 12.84
N ASP A 344 10.86 -3.99 13.10
CA ASP A 344 11.87 -3.76 12.07
C ASP A 344 12.48 -5.04 11.51
N SER A 345 12.64 -6.07 12.35
CA SER A 345 13.34 -7.32 12.00
C SER A 345 12.40 -8.49 11.71
N GLN A 346 11.16 -8.46 12.17
CA GLN A 346 10.20 -9.57 11.95
C GLN A 346 9.01 -9.13 11.10
N ILE A 347 8.32 -8.05 11.47
CA ILE A 347 7.07 -7.62 10.80
C ILE A 347 7.33 -7.04 9.42
N ARG A 348 8.17 -6.00 9.32
CA ARG A 348 8.46 -5.32 8.05
C ARG A 348 9.13 -6.23 7.02
N PRO A 349 10.12 -7.07 7.37
CA PRO A 349 10.75 -7.98 6.42
C PRO A 349 9.77 -9.01 5.85
N TRP A 350 8.72 -9.34 6.61
CA TRP A 350 7.65 -10.19 6.12
C TRP A 350 6.57 -9.43 5.36
N GLY A 351 6.68 -8.13 5.09
CA GLY A 351 5.69 -7.38 4.30
C GLY A 351 4.58 -6.71 5.11
N GLY A 352 4.71 -6.63 6.44
CA GLY A 352 3.89 -5.77 7.29
C GLY A 352 4.31 -4.30 7.16
N LEU A 353 4.03 -3.68 6.02
CA LEU A 353 4.55 -2.35 5.66
C LEU A 353 3.62 -1.18 6.05
N ASN A 354 2.41 -1.47 6.54
CA ASN A 354 1.48 -0.45 6.99
C ASN A 354 2.03 0.30 8.21
N TYR A 355 2.50 1.52 7.98
CA TYR A 355 3.07 2.38 9.00
C TYR A 355 2.10 2.72 10.13
N ILE A 356 0.81 2.91 9.83
CA ILE A 356 -0.19 3.24 10.85
C ILE A 356 -0.39 2.04 11.78
N ALA A 357 -0.52 0.84 11.22
CA ALA A 357 -0.59 -0.41 11.99
C ALA A 357 0.67 -0.66 12.83
N ASN A 358 1.85 -0.48 12.23
CA ASN A 358 3.12 -0.65 12.93
C ASN A 358 3.28 0.32 14.10
N ASN A 359 2.79 1.56 13.97
CA ASN A 359 2.77 2.50 15.09
C ASN A 359 1.80 2.06 16.19
N ALA A 360 0.63 1.53 15.85
CA ALA A 360 -0.29 1.00 16.86
C ALA A 360 0.34 -0.18 17.61
N LEU A 361 0.98 -1.13 16.90
CA LEU A 361 1.74 -2.23 17.50
C LEU A 361 2.89 -1.74 18.39
N ARG A 362 3.57 -0.64 18.02
CA ARG A 362 4.63 -0.05 18.83
C ARG A 362 4.09 0.65 20.08
N ASP A 363 2.94 1.29 19.98
CA ASP A 363 2.42 2.12 21.04
C ASP A 363 1.65 1.31 22.11
N ILE A 364 1.06 0.17 21.73
CA ILE A 364 0.42 -0.73 22.70
C ILE A 364 1.47 -1.64 23.34
N PRO A 365 1.53 -1.72 24.69
CA PRO A 365 2.55 -2.49 25.39
C PRO A 365 2.24 -3.99 25.36
N ARG A 366 2.66 -4.68 24.30
CA ARG A 366 2.46 -6.13 24.09
C ARG A 366 2.80 -6.97 25.32
N GLU A 367 3.88 -6.65 26.00
CA GLU A 367 4.39 -7.34 27.18
C GLU A 367 3.41 -7.36 28.38
N VAL A 368 2.44 -6.43 28.42
CA VAL A 368 1.38 -6.39 29.45
C VAL A 368 0.32 -7.47 29.22
N PHE A 369 0.15 -7.90 27.97
CA PHE A 369 -0.86 -8.88 27.60
C PHE A 369 -0.37 -10.32 27.70
N VAL A 370 0.94 -10.52 27.79
CA VAL A 370 1.61 -11.82 27.81
C VAL A 370 1.56 -12.44 29.22
N PRO A 371 1.22 -13.73 29.36
CA PRO A 371 1.27 -14.41 30.66
C PRO A 371 2.67 -14.37 31.28
N GLU A 372 2.76 -14.32 32.61
CA GLU A 372 4.01 -14.10 33.34
C GLU A 372 5.13 -15.08 32.93
N ALA A 373 4.78 -16.37 32.77
CA ALA A 373 5.72 -17.42 32.38
C ALA A 373 6.40 -17.19 31.02
N TYR A 374 5.78 -16.39 30.14
CA TYR A 374 6.24 -16.14 28.77
C TYR A 374 6.68 -14.69 28.53
N LYS A 375 6.77 -13.84 29.57
CA LYS A 375 7.12 -12.41 29.39
C LYS A 375 8.41 -12.16 28.62
N ASN A 376 9.43 -12.99 28.83
CA ASN A 376 10.71 -12.89 28.13
C ASN A 376 10.61 -13.23 26.63
N LEU A 377 9.51 -13.85 26.20
CA LEU A 377 9.22 -14.22 24.81
C LEU A 377 8.21 -13.27 24.16
N ALA A 378 7.83 -12.17 24.82
CA ALA A 378 6.80 -11.25 24.34
C ALA A 378 7.01 -10.78 22.90
N PHE A 379 8.26 -10.65 22.45
CA PHE A 379 8.62 -10.15 21.11
C PHE A 379 9.26 -11.20 20.19
N ALA A 380 9.27 -12.47 20.59
CA ALA A 380 9.72 -13.56 19.75
C ALA A 380 8.67 -13.86 18.66
N ASP A 381 9.11 -14.31 17.47
CA ASP A 381 8.22 -14.72 16.38
C ASP A 381 7.63 -16.12 16.64
N ILE A 382 6.89 -16.26 17.73
CA ILE A 382 6.21 -17.49 18.15
C ILE A 382 4.78 -17.17 18.62
N GLU A 383 3.89 -18.15 18.56
CA GLU A 383 2.63 -18.08 19.28
C GLU A 383 2.88 -18.27 20.79
N ILE A 384 2.20 -17.50 21.63
CA ILE A 384 2.35 -17.60 23.09
C ILE A 384 1.11 -18.31 23.66
N PRO A 385 1.25 -19.46 24.35
CA PRO A 385 0.13 -20.12 24.99
C PRO A 385 -0.55 -19.22 26.04
N LEU A 386 -1.87 -19.10 25.95
CA LEU A 386 -2.68 -18.38 26.94
C LEU A 386 -3.33 -19.35 27.92
N ASN A 387 -3.84 -20.47 27.40
CA ASN A 387 -4.33 -21.62 28.16
C ASN A 387 -4.08 -22.91 27.34
N LYS A 388 -4.82 -23.99 27.58
CA LYS A 388 -4.63 -25.27 26.85
C LYS A 388 -5.12 -25.21 25.39
N GLN A 389 -6.00 -24.28 25.04
CA GLN A 389 -6.68 -24.20 23.74
C GLN A 389 -6.28 -22.94 22.95
N ALA A 390 -6.15 -21.80 23.64
CA ALA A 390 -5.93 -20.49 23.05
C ALA A 390 -4.45 -20.08 23.10
N LYS A 391 -4.04 -19.38 22.07
CA LYS A 391 -2.70 -18.80 21.94
C LYS A 391 -2.80 -17.36 21.44
N MET A 392 -1.87 -16.53 21.87
CA MET A 392 -1.65 -15.19 21.32
C MET A 392 -0.81 -15.29 20.07
N PHE A 393 -1.20 -14.58 19.01
CA PHE A 393 -0.51 -14.57 17.73
C PHE A 393 0.95 -14.14 17.85
N SER A 394 1.79 -14.61 16.92
CA SER A 394 3.14 -14.06 16.77
C SER A 394 3.09 -12.62 16.23
N PRO A 395 4.08 -11.76 16.55
CA PRO A 395 4.13 -10.38 16.07
C PRO A 395 4.02 -10.27 14.54
N LYS A 396 4.59 -11.25 13.82
CA LYS A 396 4.55 -11.31 12.36
C LYS A 396 3.13 -11.46 11.81
N ILE A 397 2.33 -12.33 12.42
CA ILE A 397 0.93 -12.57 11.98
C ILE A 397 0.09 -11.32 12.20
N GLU A 398 0.21 -10.68 13.35
CA GLU A 398 -0.48 -9.42 13.66
C GLU A 398 -0.08 -8.30 12.70
N GLY A 399 1.21 -8.17 12.41
CA GLY A 399 1.70 -7.19 11.45
C GLY A 399 1.17 -7.42 10.03
N ARG A 400 1.15 -8.69 9.58
CA ARG A 400 0.62 -9.06 8.24
C ARG A 400 -0.89 -8.84 8.15
N LEU A 401 -1.66 -9.27 9.15
CA LEU A 401 -3.11 -9.15 9.14
C LEU A 401 -3.52 -7.67 9.20
N LEU A 402 -2.90 -6.86 10.07
CA LEU A 402 -3.20 -5.42 10.16
C LEU A 402 -2.78 -4.67 8.89
N ASN A 403 -1.69 -5.11 8.24
CA ASN A 403 -1.29 -4.59 6.93
C ASN A 403 -2.33 -4.89 5.85
N ALA A 404 -2.77 -6.14 5.74
CA ALA A 404 -3.76 -6.56 4.76
C ALA A 404 -5.11 -5.87 4.98
N LEU A 405 -5.54 -5.78 6.23
CA LEU A 405 -6.77 -5.12 6.62
C LEU A 405 -6.70 -3.60 6.46
N ASN A 406 -5.54 -2.93 6.58
CA ASN A 406 -5.43 -1.49 6.30
C ASN A 406 -6.52 -0.61 6.99
N ILE A 407 -6.85 -0.94 8.23
CA ILE A 407 -7.97 -0.37 9.03
C ILE A 407 -7.93 1.17 9.07
N LYS A 408 -9.11 1.79 8.99
CA LYS A 408 -9.32 3.24 9.01
C LYS A 408 -10.03 3.68 10.29
N SER A 409 -9.73 4.89 10.73
CA SER A 409 -10.25 5.45 11.99
C SER A 409 -11.77 5.63 12.06
N HIS A 410 -12.48 5.54 10.94
CA HIS A 410 -13.95 5.64 10.91
C HIS A 410 -14.66 4.29 10.85
N GLU A 411 -13.90 3.20 10.69
CA GLU A 411 -14.45 1.86 10.47
C GLU A 411 -14.84 1.18 11.77
N THR A 412 -15.87 0.33 11.72
CA THR A 412 -16.24 -0.58 12.82
C THR A 412 -15.67 -1.98 12.57
N VAL A 413 -15.20 -2.63 13.64
CA VAL A 413 -14.52 -3.93 13.55
C VAL A 413 -15.21 -4.99 14.41
N LEU A 414 -15.38 -6.18 13.86
CA LEU A 414 -15.72 -7.39 14.60
C LEU A 414 -14.47 -8.29 14.69
N GLU A 415 -14.09 -8.70 15.88
CA GLU A 415 -13.02 -9.66 16.13
C GLU A 415 -13.62 -10.93 16.75
N ILE A 416 -13.26 -12.09 16.21
CA ILE A 416 -13.63 -13.40 16.73
C ILE A 416 -12.38 -14.03 17.33
N GLY A 417 -12.40 -14.25 18.64
CA GLY A 417 -11.25 -14.69 19.45
C GLY A 417 -10.48 -13.49 20.02
N THR A 418 -10.94 -12.94 21.15
CA THR A 418 -10.26 -11.87 21.88
C THR A 418 -8.88 -12.31 22.40
N GLY A 419 -8.76 -13.57 22.82
CA GLY A 419 -7.53 -14.12 23.39
C GLY A 419 -7.04 -13.30 24.58
N SER A 420 -5.82 -12.77 24.50
CA SER A 420 -5.24 -11.96 25.58
C SER A 420 -5.77 -10.53 25.63
N GLY A 421 -6.44 -10.05 24.58
CA GLY A 421 -6.87 -8.66 24.39
C GLY A 421 -5.85 -7.75 23.69
N TYR A 422 -4.66 -8.26 23.34
CA TYR A 422 -3.63 -7.42 22.72
C TYR A 422 -4.02 -6.95 21.31
N LEU A 423 -4.46 -7.86 20.45
CA LEU A 423 -4.87 -7.49 19.09
C LEU A 423 -6.07 -6.53 19.14
N THR A 424 -7.05 -6.81 20.01
CA THR A 424 -8.17 -5.92 20.31
C THR A 424 -7.69 -4.50 20.68
N ALA A 425 -6.71 -4.38 21.58
CA ALA A 425 -6.15 -3.09 21.99
C ALA A 425 -5.48 -2.34 20.82
N VAL A 426 -4.74 -3.07 19.98
CA VAL A 426 -4.07 -2.51 18.79
C VAL A 426 -5.10 -2.04 17.76
N VAL A 427 -6.12 -2.85 17.49
CA VAL A 427 -7.19 -2.52 16.53
C VAL A 427 -8.04 -1.36 17.04
N ALA A 428 -8.36 -1.31 18.33
CA ALA A 428 -9.11 -0.22 18.95
C ALA A 428 -8.47 1.16 18.71
N LYS A 429 -7.12 1.20 18.63
CA LYS A 429 -6.37 2.43 18.30
C LYS A 429 -6.45 2.84 16.82
N LEU A 430 -6.86 1.92 15.94
CA LEU A 430 -6.91 2.10 14.48
C LEU A 430 -8.31 2.39 13.95
N CYS A 431 -9.36 2.01 14.67
CA CYS A 431 -10.75 2.03 14.22
C CYS A 431 -11.63 3.01 15.01
N LYS A 432 -12.90 3.15 14.60
CA LYS A 432 -13.92 3.87 15.36
C LYS A 432 -14.30 3.10 16.62
N SER A 433 -14.63 1.83 16.47
CA SER A 433 -14.98 0.92 17.56
C SER A 433 -14.76 -0.53 17.15
N ILE A 434 -14.46 -1.38 18.14
CA ILE A 434 -14.32 -2.82 17.96
C ILE A 434 -15.25 -3.58 18.90
N THR A 435 -15.95 -4.58 18.36
CA THR A 435 -16.65 -5.62 19.12
C THR A 435 -15.81 -6.89 19.02
N SER A 436 -15.42 -7.46 20.15
CA SER A 436 -14.59 -8.66 20.22
C SER A 436 -15.34 -9.77 20.96
N VAL A 437 -15.45 -10.95 20.32
CA VAL A 437 -16.19 -12.09 20.83
C VAL A 437 -15.22 -13.18 21.26
N GLU A 438 -15.36 -13.70 22.47
CA GLU A 438 -14.50 -14.73 23.03
C GLU A 438 -15.32 -15.84 23.66
N ILE A 439 -14.95 -17.10 23.40
CA ILE A 439 -15.68 -18.26 23.93
C ILE A 439 -15.27 -18.56 25.38
N ASP A 440 -14.03 -18.25 25.76
CA ASP A 440 -13.52 -18.40 27.14
C ASP A 440 -13.78 -17.12 27.96
N GLU A 441 -14.72 -17.22 28.89
CA GLU A 441 -15.12 -16.09 29.75
C GLU A 441 -13.95 -15.55 30.60
N ALA A 442 -13.02 -16.40 31.04
CA ALA A 442 -11.87 -15.97 31.83
C ALA A 442 -10.88 -15.15 30.99
N LEU A 443 -10.66 -15.53 29.72
CA LEU A 443 -9.86 -14.73 28.78
C LEU A 443 -10.54 -13.39 28.47
N SER A 444 -11.85 -13.39 28.23
CA SER A 444 -12.63 -12.17 27.98
C SER A 444 -12.53 -11.18 29.16
N ASN A 445 -12.70 -11.68 30.39
CA ASN A 445 -12.59 -10.86 31.60
C ASN A 445 -11.17 -10.31 31.80
N GLY A 446 -10.14 -11.14 31.66
CA GLY A 446 -8.75 -10.70 31.78
C GLY A 446 -8.33 -9.70 30.70
N ALA A 447 -8.86 -9.82 29.48
CA ALA A 447 -8.66 -8.84 28.42
C ALA A 447 -9.35 -7.50 28.77
N LYS A 448 -10.58 -7.54 29.29
CA LYS A 448 -11.34 -6.35 29.71
C LYS A 448 -10.60 -5.56 30.80
N GLU A 449 -10.02 -6.23 31.78
CA GLU A 449 -9.20 -5.59 32.83
C GLU A 449 -8.01 -4.83 32.22
N LYS A 450 -7.22 -5.48 31.36
CA LYS A 450 -6.06 -4.85 30.69
C LYS A 450 -6.45 -3.67 29.80
N LEU A 451 -7.59 -3.77 29.09
CA LEU A 451 -8.09 -2.68 28.26
C LEU A 451 -8.51 -1.46 29.10
N ASN A 452 -9.15 -1.70 30.26
CA ASN A 452 -9.51 -0.65 31.21
C ASN A 452 -8.27 0.03 31.79
N GLU A 453 -7.24 -0.74 32.18
CA GLU A 453 -5.96 -0.20 32.68
C GLU A 453 -5.27 0.71 31.66
N LEU A 454 -5.43 0.41 30.36
CA LEU A 454 -4.89 1.22 29.25
C LEU A 454 -5.85 2.34 28.80
N ASN A 455 -7.00 2.52 29.46
CA ASN A 455 -8.04 3.51 29.13
C ASN A 455 -8.57 3.37 27.69
N ILE A 456 -8.73 2.14 27.20
CA ILE A 456 -9.27 1.85 25.87
C ILE A 456 -10.79 1.70 25.98
N ASN A 457 -11.52 2.74 25.56
CA ASN A 457 -12.96 2.84 25.81
C ASN A 457 -13.84 2.48 24.60
N ASN A 458 -13.26 2.26 23.43
CA ASN A 458 -13.98 1.95 22.19
C ASN A 458 -13.94 0.45 21.82
N ALA A 459 -13.64 -0.40 22.80
CA ALA A 459 -13.64 -1.86 22.66
C ALA A 459 -14.75 -2.48 23.52
N GLN A 460 -15.68 -3.19 22.89
CA GLN A 460 -16.73 -3.96 23.54
C GLN A 460 -16.39 -5.44 23.49
N LEU A 461 -16.21 -6.08 24.65
CA LEU A 461 -15.93 -7.50 24.76
C LEU A 461 -17.21 -8.25 25.11
N THR A 462 -17.47 -9.36 24.42
CA THR A 462 -18.64 -10.22 24.63
C THR A 462 -18.20 -11.66 24.74
N ALA A 463 -18.67 -12.37 25.77
CA ALA A 463 -18.48 -13.81 25.88
C ALA A 463 -19.51 -14.53 24.99
N GLY A 464 -19.08 -15.45 24.13
CA GLY A 464 -19.98 -16.19 23.24
C GLY A 464 -19.27 -17.08 22.23
N ASP A 465 -20.02 -18.05 21.71
CA ASP A 465 -19.58 -18.92 20.62
C ASP A 465 -19.94 -18.30 19.26
N ALA A 466 -18.94 -18.05 18.43
CA ALA A 466 -19.11 -17.54 17.06
C ALA A 466 -18.80 -18.59 15.98
N SER A 467 -18.62 -19.87 16.35
CA SER A 467 -18.20 -20.95 15.43
C SER A 467 -19.14 -21.12 14.24
N GLN A 468 -20.44 -20.93 14.45
CA GLN A 468 -21.49 -21.00 13.43
C GLN A 468 -21.87 -19.63 12.83
N GLY A 469 -21.08 -18.59 13.11
CA GLY A 469 -21.39 -17.21 12.78
C GLY A 469 -21.79 -16.40 14.01
N TRP A 470 -21.95 -15.10 13.83
CA TRP A 470 -22.34 -14.17 14.89
C TRP A 470 -23.66 -13.48 14.51
N GLN A 471 -24.64 -13.52 15.41
CA GLN A 471 -25.91 -12.83 15.20
C GLN A 471 -25.79 -11.41 15.75
N SER A 472 -25.84 -10.44 14.85
CA SER A 472 -25.83 -9.02 15.20
C SER A 472 -26.76 -8.28 14.24
N ASN A 473 -27.41 -7.24 14.74
CA ASN A 473 -28.13 -6.28 13.92
C ASN A 473 -27.19 -5.22 13.32
N ASP A 474 -25.92 -5.18 13.78
CA ASP A 474 -24.91 -4.25 13.30
C ASP A 474 -24.13 -4.82 12.13
N PHE A 475 -23.72 -3.91 11.23
CA PHE A 475 -22.78 -4.19 10.17
C PHE A 475 -21.38 -3.66 10.51
N PHE A 476 -20.37 -4.39 10.07
CA PHE A 476 -18.96 -4.10 10.31
C PHE A 476 -18.23 -3.84 9.00
N ASP A 477 -17.26 -2.93 9.04
CA ASP A 477 -16.37 -2.68 7.89
C ASP A 477 -15.22 -3.69 7.85
N VAL A 478 -14.87 -4.26 9.01
CA VAL A 478 -13.79 -5.23 9.13
C VAL A 478 -14.22 -6.39 10.03
N VAL A 479 -13.89 -7.61 9.62
CA VAL A 479 -14.01 -8.80 10.46
C VAL A 479 -12.65 -9.47 10.57
N ILE A 480 -12.25 -9.86 11.77
CA ILE A 480 -11.00 -10.57 12.04
C ILE A 480 -11.36 -11.91 12.66
N VAL A 481 -10.95 -13.00 12.02
CA VAL A 481 -11.08 -14.34 12.58
C VAL A 481 -9.74 -14.75 13.19
N GLY A 482 -9.69 -14.81 14.52
CA GLY A 482 -8.51 -15.05 15.36
C GLY A 482 -8.03 -16.51 15.39
N SER A 483 -8.68 -17.40 14.64
CA SER A 483 -8.35 -18.82 14.56
C SER A 483 -8.46 -19.32 13.11
N ALA A 484 -7.92 -20.51 12.83
CA ALA A 484 -8.13 -21.15 11.54
C ALA A 484 -9.55 -21.71 11.43
N VAL A 485 -10.12 -21.72 10.22
CA VAL A 485 -11.35 -22.45 9.90
C VAL A 485 -11.07 -23.47 8.80
N PRO A 486 -11.70 -24.65 8.80
CA PRO A 486 -11.51 -25.63 7.72
C PRO A 486 -11.90 -25.09 6.35
N GLU A 487 -13.02 -24.35 6.31
CA GLU A 487 -13.57 -23.68 5.15
C GLU A 487 -14.41 -22.48 5.61
N ILE A 488 -14.28 -21.34 4.93
CA ILE A 488 -15.04 -20.12 5.24
C ILE A 488 -16.44 -20.18 4.60
N THR A 489 -17.43 -20.66 5.35
CA THR A 489 -18.79 -20.93 4.83
C THR A 489 -19.73 -19.73 4.87
N GLY A 490 -19.27 -18.52 4.51
CA GLY A 490 -20.12 -17.31 4.46
C GLY A 490 -20.67 -16.81 5.82
N ARG A 491 -20.35 -17.48 6.93
CA ARG A 491 -20.90 -17.27 8.30
C ARG A 491 -20.68 -15.89 8.92
N TYR A 492 -19.84 -15.06 8.32
CA TYR A 492 -19.61 -13.66 8.72
C TYR A 492 -19.88 -12.67 7.58
N PHE A 493 -20.26 -13.16 6.39
CA PHE A 493 -20.37 -12.33 5.19
C PHE A 493 -21.59 -11.41 5.27
N HIS A 494 -22.66 -11.87 5.93
CA HIS A 494 -23.87 -11.09 6.16
C HIS A 494 -23.63 -9.89 7.08
N LEU A 495 -22.61 -9.95 7.94
CA LEU A 495 -22.25 -8.89 8.88
C LEU A 495 -21.41 -7.78 8.22
N LEU A 496 -20.94 -7.96 6.99
CA LEU A 496 -19.92 -7.10 6.40
C LEU A 496 -20.56 -5.99 5.55
N ASN A 497 -20.19 -4.73 5.72
CA ASN A 497 -20.58 -3.66 4.80
C ASN A 497 -20.03 -3.89 3.38
N VAL A 498 -20.67 -3.32 2.36
CA VAL A 498 -20.08 -3.27 1.01
C VAL A 498 -18.80 -2.42 1.08
N GLY A 499 -17.69 -2.97 0.58
CA GLY A 499 -16.33 -2.45 0.75
C GLY A 499 -15.62 -2.95 2.00
N GLY A 500 -16.33 -3.62 2.91
CA GLY A 500 -15.77 -4.24 4.09
C GLY A 500 -14.96 -5.49 3.77
N ARG A 501 -14.12 -5.93 4.72
CA ARG A 501 -13.21 -7.06 4.52
C ARG A 501 -13.05 -7.97 5.73
N ILE A 502 -12.84 -9.26 5.47
CA ILE A 502 -12.56 -10.31 6.44
C ILE A 502 -11.10 -10.74 6.31
N PHE A 503 -10.38 -10.82 7.42
CA PHE A 503 -9.16 -11.61 7.52
C PHE A 503 -9.50 -12.97 8.15
N VAL A 504 -9.07 -14.05 7.51
CA VAL A 504 -9.27 -15.42 8.01
C VAL A 504 -8.11 -16.33 7.59
N VAL A 505 -7.75 -17.29 8.42
CA VAL A 505 -6.88 -18.40 8.02
C VAL A 505 -7.77 -19.59 7.68
N GLU A 506 -7.69 -20.07 6.44
CA GLU A 506 -8.49 -21.19 5.96
C GLU A 506 -7.60 -22.40 5.65
N GLY A 507 -8.02 -23.58 6.09
CA GLY A 507 -7.41 -24.85 5.73
C GLY A 507 -7.45 -25.91 6.83
N LYS A 508 -6.81 -27.05 6.58
CA LYS A 508 -6.77 -28.21 7.50
C LYS A 508 -5.33 -28.71 7.66
N GLY A 509 -4.97 -29.11 8.89
CA GLY A 509 -3.63 -29.61 9.19
C GLY A 509 -2.54 -28.60 8.82
N ASN A 510 -1.48 -29.04 8.13
CA ASN A 510 -0.38 -28.16 7.72
C ASN A 510 -0.68 -27.34 6.45
N ALA A 511 -1.82 -27.54 5.79
CA ALA A 511 -2.21 -26.84 4.58
C ALA A 511 -3.21 -25.73 4.92
N MET A 512 -2.69 -24.58 5.34
CA MET A 512 -3.47 -23.42 5.76
C MET A 512 -2.96 -22.14 5.10
N THR A 513 -3.88 -21.27 4.68
CA THR A 513 -3.59 -20.01 4.01
C THR A 513 -4.37 -18.86 4.64
N ALA A 514 -3.66 -17.80 5.00
CA ALA A 514 -4.27 -16.53 5.37
C ALA A 514 -4.89 -15.88 4.13
N LYS A 515 -6.15 -15.47 4.22
CA LYS A 515 -6.94 -14.89 3.14
C LYS A 515 -7.53 -13.55 3.57
N LEU A 516 -7.65 -12.65 2.61
CA LEU A 516 -8.42 -11.42 2.71
C LEU A 516 -9.65 -11.56 1.81
N ILE A 517 -10.84 -11.45 2.38
CA ILE A 517 -12.10 -11.54 1.64
C ILE A 517 -12.76 -10.18 1.69
N THR A 518 -12.97 -9.52 0.56
CA THR A 518 -13.59 -8.19 0.48
C THR A 518 -15.00 -8.33 -0.08
N ARG A 519 -16.01 -7.76 0.60
CA ARG A 519 -17.37 -7.66 0.05
C ARG A 519 -17.39 -6.54 -0.97
N ILE A 520 -17.59 -6.89 -2.23
CA ILE A 520 -17.50 -5.98 -3.37
C ILE A 520 -18.88 -5.37 -3.70
N SER A 521 -19.95 -6.15 -3.50
CA SER A 521 -21.34 -5.73 -3.67
C SER A 521 -22.25 -6.48 -2.67
N GLU A 522 -23.57 -6.32 -2.78
CA GLU A 522 -24.51 -7.05 -1.93
C GLU A 522 -24.36 -8.58 -2.03
N HIS A 523 -23.92 -9.09 -3.19
CA HIS A 523 -23.87 -10.52 -3.50
C HIS A 523 -22.49 -11.01 -4.00
N GLU A 524 -21.47 -10.16 -3.99
CA GLU A 524 -20.15 -10.51 -4.54
C GLU A 524 -19.04 -10.28 -3.52
N TRP A 525 -18.14 -11.26 -3.42
CA TRP A 525 -16.95 -11.23 -2.58
C TRP A 525 -15.70 -11.58 -3.40
N GLU A 526 -14.63 -10.83 -3.20
CA GLU A 526 -13.31 -11.10 -3.78
C GLU A 526 -12.38 -11.67 -2.71
N THR A 527 -11.75 -12.81 -3.00
CA THR A 527 -10.82 -13.49 -2.08
C THR A 527 -9.38 -13.40 -2.60
N GLU A 528 -8.49 -12.86 -1.78
CA GLU A 528 -7.05 -12.80 -2.02
C GLU A 528 -6.31 -13.72 -1.03
N ALA A 529 -5.48 -14.64 -1.54
CA ALA A 529 -4.56 -15.40 -0.71
C ALA A 529 -3.34 -14.52 -0.35
N LEU A 530 -3.03 -14.40 0.95
CA LEU A 530 -2.01 -13.49 1.44
C LEU A 530 -0.67 -14.19 1.70
N PHE A 531 -0.69 -15.28 2.46
CA PHE A 531 0.48 -16.07 2.85
C PHE A 531 0.06 -17.39 3.52
N GLU A 532 0.95 -18.37 3.51
CA GLU A 532 0.77 -19.62 4.24
C GLU A 532 1.13 -19.44 5.72
N THR A 533 0.29 -19.98 6.60
CA THR A 533 0.50 -19.94 8.05
C THR A 533 -0.35 -21.00 8.72
N HIS A 534 0.01 -21.40 9.94
CA HIS A 534 -0.72 -22.37 10.72
C HIS A 534 -1.22 -21.71 12.01
N LEU A 535 -2.52 -21.82 12.29
CA LEU A 535 -3.16 -21.41 13.54
C LEU A 535 -3.97 -22.58 14.11
N SER A 536 -4.28 -22.53 15.40
CA SER A 536 -5.25 -23.46 15.98
C SER A 536 -6.60 -23.35 15.25
N THR A 537 -7.21 -24.49 14.92
CA THR A 537 -8.57 -24.53 14.38
C THR A 537 -9.55 -23.97 15.42
N MET A 538 -10.53 -23.20 14.96
CA MET A 538 -11.62 -22.68 15.77
C MET A 538 -12.30 -23.81 16.54
N GLN A 539 -12.51 -23.60 17.83
CA GLN A 539 -13.20 -24.56 18.69
C GLN A 539 -14.60 -24.86 18.13
N GLY A 540 -14.94 -26.14 18.04
CA GLY A 540 -16.19 -26.63 17.46
C GLY A 540 -16.13 -26.91 15.96
N LEU A 541 -15.01 -26.61 15.28
CA LEU A 541 -14.80 -26.90 13.86
C LEU A 541 -13.65 -27.87 13.60
N GLU A 542 -13.12 -28.51 14.64
CA GLU A 542 -12.06 -29.50 14.51
C GLU A 542 -12.55 -30.68 13.67
N ALA A 543 -11.69 -31.17 12.77
CA ALA A 543 -11.98 -32.40 12.06
C ALA A 543 -12.05 -33.54 13.08
N ILE A 544 -13.11 -34.35 13.03
CA ILE A 544 -13.15 -35.63 13.74
C ILE A 544 -11.92 -36.41 13.28
N LYS A 545 -11.02 -36.75 14.20
CA LYS A 545 -9.86 -37.57 13.88
C LYS A 545 -10.34 -38.92 13.39
N SER A 546 -10.40 -39.11 12.07
CA SER A 546 -10.46 -40.43 11.47
C SER A 546 -9.02 -40.90 11.33
N PHE A 547 -8.70 -42.04 11.96
CA PHE A 547 -7.44 -42.78 12.03
C PHE A 547 -6.77 -42.77 13.42
N GLU A 548 -7.12 -43.80 14.19
CA GLU A 548 -6.24 -44.48 15.13
C GLU A 548 -5.30 -45.39 14.32
N PHE A 549 -4.01 -45.40 14.66
CA PHE A 549 -3.02 -46.36 14.15
C PHE A 549 -2.81 -47.49 15.14
#